data_AF-A0A1C7LSX8-F1
#
_entry.id   AF-A0A1C7LSX8-F1
#
_cell.length_a   1.000
_cell.length_b   1.000
_cell.length_c   1.000
_cell.angle_alpha   90.00
_cell.angle_beta   90.00
_cell.angle_gamma   90.00
#
_symmetry.space_group_name_H-M   'P 1'
#
loop_
_entity.id
_entity.type
_entity.pdbx_description
1 polymer ?
#
loop_
_entity_poly.entity_id
_entity_poly.type
_entity_poly.pdbx_seq_one_letter_code
_entity_poly.pdbx_strand_id
1 'polypeptide(L)'
;MRFPFPSHLQSTAVKAVARSPFVANSGHGDDFKTVNELTSTARRGLHLNEYAIPSMQQFTAIPGQGNDFFALNAYLLDFYTHGQTAALKAANGIRDGEMWYLLQDFTLTLKTIRTGLAQLLQKASSNNDGMEADDGGNLTVAMEQWIQLRQTPMR
;
A
#
# COMPACT_ATOMS: atom_id res chain seq x y z
N MET A 1 43.22 -8.44 44.80
CA MET A 1 42.85 -9.06 43.51
C MET A 1 41.43 -8.65 43.16
N ARG A 2 41.23 -7.77 42.18
CA ARG A 2 39.89 -7.38 41.71
C ARG A 2 39.47 -8.43 40.70
N PHE A 3 38.44 -9.22 41.00
CA PHE A 3 37.93 -10.24 40.08
C PHE A 3 37.45 -9.56 38.79
N PRO A 4 37.90 -9.98 37.60
CA PRO A 4 37.53 -9.35 36.32
C PRO A 4 36.08 -9.64 35.89
N PHE A 5 35.39 -10.52 36.62
CA PHE A 5 34.07 -11.02 36.27
C PHE A 5 32.96 -9.94 36.23
N PRO A 6 32.83 -9.01 37.20
CA PRO A 6 31.82 -7.96 37.13
C PRO A 6 32.06 -7.00 35.96
N SER A 7 33.33 -6.70 35.66
CA SER A 7 33.73 -5.85 34.53
C SER A 7 33.39 -6.51 33.19
N HIS A 8 33.64 -7.81 33.08
CA HIS A 8 33.28 -8.60 31.91
C HIS A 8 31.76 -8.62 31.71
N LEU A 9 30.99 -8.92 32.74
CA LEU A 9 29.51 -8.91 32.66
C LEU A 9 28.96 -7.53 32.29
N GLN A 10 29.50 -6.46 32.85
CA GLN A 10 29.09 -5.10 32.48
C GLN A 10 29.42 -4.77 31.02
N SER A 11 30.55 -5.25 30.50
CA SER A 11 30.93 -5.04 29.11
C SER A 11 30.09 -5.83 28.11
N THR A 12 29.56 -6.99 28.52
CA THR A 12 28.73 -7.87 27.68
C THR A 12 27.23 -7.72 27.93
N ALA A 13 26.81 -6.87 28.87
CA ALA A 13 25.41 -6.68 29.22
C ALA A 13 24.66 -5.96 28.09
N VAL A 14 23.52 -6.54 27.69
CA VAL A 14 22.58 -5.89 26.78
C VAL A 14 21.92 -4.72 27.48
N LYS A 15 22.11 -3.51 26.94
CA LYS A 15 21.48 -2.30 27.46
C LYS A 15 20.10 -2.17 26.86
N ALA A 16 19.06 -2.42 27.66
CA ALA A 16 17.67 -2.26 27.28
C ALA A 16 16.98 -1.22 28.18
N VAL A 17 16.32 -0.25 27.56
CA VAL A 17 15.55 0.82 28.20
C VAL A 17 14.06 0.55 28.07
N ALA A 18 13.61 0.13 26.89
CA ALA A 18 12.20 -0.10 26.56
C ALA A 18 11.78 -1.57 26.72
N ARG A 19 12.65 -2.52 26.39
CA ARG A 19 12.39 -3.97 26.51
C ARG A 19 12.49 -4.43 27.97
N SER A 20 11.69 -5.42 28.32
CA SER A 20 11.68 -6.02 29.66
C SER A 20 13.06 -6.60 30.01
N PRO A 21 13.58 -6.37 31.24
CA PRO A 21 14.82 -6.98 31.69
C PRO A 21 14.83 -8.51 31.60
N PHE A 22 13.65 -9.13 31.74
CA PHE A 22 13.51 -10.58 31.58
C PHE A 22 13.82 -11.04 30.16
N VAL A 23 13.31 -10.31 29.16
CA VAL A 23 13.55 -10.63 27.73
C VAL A 23 14.98 -10.22 27.33
N ALA A 24 15.49 -9.12 27.90
CA ALA A 24 16.86 -8.66 27.65
C ALA A 24 17.93 -9.66 28.12
N ASN A 25 17.66 -10.44 29.18
CA ASN A 25 18.55 -11.52 29.62
C ASN A 25 18.71 -12.63 28.57
N SER A 26 17.79 -12.74 27.61
CA SER A 26 17.88 -13.67 26.48
C SER A 26 18.65 -13.08 25.29
N GLY A 27 19.39 -11.98 25.49
CA GLY A 27 20.19 -11.34 24.44
C GLY A 27 19.43 -10.35 23.55
N HIS A 28 18.16 -10.05 23.85
CA HIS A 28 17.31 -9.17 23.04
C HIS A 28 17.37 -7.72 23.54
N GLY A 29 17.98 -6.81 22.77
CA GLY A 29 18.05 -5.37 23.10
C GLY A 29 16.78 -4.59 22.74
N ASP A 30 16.82 -3.27 22.67
CA ASP A 30 15.67 -2.44 22.24
C ASP A 30 15.48 -2.41 20.70
N ASP A 31 15.85 -3.49 20.01
CA ASP A 31 15.60 -3.67 18.59
C ASP A 31 14.35 -4.54 18.41
N PHE A 32 13.27 -3.93 17.90
CA PHE A 32 11.96 -4.54 17.74
C PHE A 32 11.63 -4.64 16.25
N LYS A 33 11.32 -5.84 15.77
CA LYS A 33 11.02 -6.10 14.34
C LYS A 33 9.54 -5.96 14.01
N THR A 34 8.67 -6.22 14.99
CA THR A 34 7.21 -6.14 14.79
C THR A 34 6.56 -5.34 15.91
N VAL A 35 5.40 -4.75 15.60
CA VAL A 35 4.60 -4.05 16.62
C VAL A 35 4.18 -5.00 17.73
N ASN A 36 3.84 -6.25 17.39
CA ASN A 36 3.49 -7.26 18.38
C ASN A 36 4.66 -7.61 19.31
N GLU A 37 5.87 -7.72 18.78
CA GLU A 37 7.08 -7.91 19.58
C GLU A 37 7.32 -6.71 20.51
N LEU A 38 7.10 -5.48 20.03
CA LEU A 38 7.19 -4.27 20.83
C LEU A 38 6.21 -4.26 21.99
N THR A 39 4.93 -4.55 21.73
CA THR A 39 3.88 -4.50 22.75
C THR A 39 3.98 -5.63 23.76
N SER A 40 4.39 -6.83 23.33
CA SER A 40 4.50 -8.02 24.18
C SER A 40 5.79 -8.08 24.99
N THR A 41 6.90 -7.53 24.48
CA THR A 41 8.22 -7.60 25.15
C THR A 41 8.63 -6.31 25.85
N ALA A 42 7.82 -5.25 25.75
CA ALA A 42 8.02 -4.02 26.49
C ALA A 42 8.11 -4.25 28.00
N ARG A 43 8.90 -3.42 28.68
CA ARG A 43 9.04 -3.47 30.14
C ARG A 43 7.74 -3.12 30.85
N ARG A 44 7.57 -3.67 32.04
CA ARG A 44 6.50 -3.28 32.96
C ARG A 44 6.53 -1.76 33.22
N GLY A 45 5.37 -1.12 33.12
CA GLY A 45 5.19 0.33 33.24
C GLY A 45 5.03 1.04 31.90
N LEU A 46 5.33 0.39 30.77
CA LEU A 46 5.03 0.89 29.44
C LEU A 46 3.77 0.19 28.91
N HIS A 47 2.63 0.86 29.00
CA HIS A 47 1.36 0.34 28.49
C HIS A 47 1.22 0.72 27.02
N LEU A 48 1.47 -0.23 26.12
CA LEU A 48 1.35 -0.04 24.68
C LEU A 48 0.11 -0.77 24.17
N ASN A 49 -0.75 -0.04 23.45
CA ASN A 49 -1.84 -0.64 22.69
C ASN A 49 -1.36 -0.88 21.26
N GLU A 50 -1.31 -2.15 20.84
CA GLU A 50 -0.88 -2.55 19.49
C GLU A 50 -1.69 -1.84 18.40
N TYR A 51 -3.00 -1.70 18.59
CA TYR A 51 -3.88 -1.08 17.61
C TYR A 51 -3.77 0.45 17.56
N ALA A 52 -3.13 1.07 18.54
CA ALA A 52 -2.87 2.51 18.54
C ALA A 52 -1.56 2.88 17.82
N ILE A 53 -0.74 1.88 17.46
CA ILE A 53 0.53 2.09 16.77
C ILE A 53 0.27 1.96 15.26
N PRO A 54 0.42 3.05 14.48
CA PRO A 54 0.22 2.98 13.04
C PRO A 54 1.26 2.04 12.42
N SER A 55 0.79 0.97 11.76
CA SER A 55 1.65 -0.02 11.10
C SER A 55 0.98 -0.56 9.84
N MET A 56 1.80 -0.77 8.81
CA MET A 56 1.37 -1.40 7.56
C MET A 56 1.37 -2.93 7.66
N GLN A 57 2.03 -3.52 8.67
CA GLN A 57 2.26 -4.97 8.76
C GLN A 57 0.97 -5.79 8.70
N GLN A 58 -0.12 -5.32 9.34
CA GLN A 58 -1.41 -6.02 9.31
C GLN A 58 -2.13 -5.92 7.95
N PHE A 59 -1.94 -4.81 7.23
CA PHE A 59 -2.57 -4.59 5.94
C PHE A 59 -1.85 -5.29 4.80
N THR A 60 -0.53 -5.43 4.93
CA THR A 60 0.31 -6.06 3.92
C THR A 60 0.61 -7.52 4.22
N ALA A 61 0.26 -8.07 5.38
CA ALA A 61 0.49 -9.49 5.67
C ALA A 61 -0.33 -10.41 4.74
N ILE A 62 0.30 -11.46 4.21
CA ILE A 62 -0.38 -12.55 3.51
C ILE A 62 -0.91 -13.55 4.55
N PRO A 63 -2.21 -13.89 4.59
CA PRO A 63 -2.73 -14.88 5.54
C PRO A 63 -1.98 -16.21 5.47
N GLY A 64 -1.41 -16.66 6.59
CA GLY A 64 -0.68 -17.94 6.68
C GLY A 64 0.80 -17.89 6.28
N GLN A 65 1.30 -16.76 5.78
CA GLN A 65 2.74 -16.48 5.72
C GLN A 65 3.04 -15.36 6.73
N GLY A 66 4.12 -15.49 7.50
CA GLY A 66 4.43 -14.56 8.59
C GLY A 66 4.59 -13.10 8.14
N ASN A 67 4.84 -12.20 9.10
CA ASN A 67 4.95 -10.75 8.89
C ASN A 67 6.11 -10.30 7.95
N ASP A 68 6.90 -11.23 7.42
CA ASP A 68 8.02 -10.97 6.52
C ASP A 68 7.61 -10.87 5.04
N PHE A 69 6.38 -11.28 4.70
CA PHE A 69 5.89 -11.25 3.31
C PHE A 69 4.76 -10.23 3.15
N PHE A 70 5.00 -9.25 2.27
CA PHE A 70 4.05 -8.19 1.97
C PHE A 70 3.25 -8.51 0.70
N ALA A 71 1.92 -8.62 0.82
CA ALA A 71 0.93 -8.51 -0.24
C ALA A 71 0.84 -7.07 -0.76
N LEU A 72 1.97 -6.50 -1.18
CA LEU A 72 1.98 -5.23 -1.89
C LEU A 72 1.49 -5.52 -3.30
N ASN A 73 0.24 -5.13 -3.55
CA ASN A 73 -0.46 -5.26 -4.81
C ASN A 73 0.33 -4.60 -5.96
N ALA A 74 1.09 -5.38 -6.72
CA ALA A 74 1.72 -4.98 -7.98
C ALA A 74 0.88 -5.35 -9.20
N TYR A 75 -0.40 -5.68 -8.99
CA TYR A 75 -1.28 -6.25 -10.02
C TYR A 75 -1.33 -5.44 -11.32
N LEU A 76 -1.22 -4.11 -11.26
CA LEU A 76 -1.18 -3.27 -12.46
C LEU A 76 0.12 -3.45 -13.25
N LEU A 77 1.25 -3.49 -12.55
CA LEU A 77 2.56 -3.71 -13.14
C LEU A 77 2.67 -5.12 -13.72
N ASP A 78 2.19 -6.11 -12.99
CA ASP A 78 2.17 -7.51 -13.40
C ASP A 78 1.28 -7.73 -14.62
N PHE A 79 0.11 -7.07 -14.67
CA PHE A 79 -0.77 -7.09 -15.84
C PHE A 79 -0.13 -6.44 -17.06
N TYR A 80 0.52 -5.29 -16.87
CA TYR A 80 1.18 -4.58 -17.95
C TYR A 80 2.36 -5.36 -18.54
N THR A 81 3.11 -6.09 -17.71
CA THR A 81 4.31 -6.83 -18.13
C THR A 81 4.01 -8.21 -18.70
N HIS A 82 3.03 -8.93 -18.15
CA HIS A 82 2.77 -10.34 -18.50
C HIS A 82 1.47 -10.56 -19.28
N GLY A 83 0.50 -9.65 -19.20
CA GLY A 83 -0.78 -9.73 -19.90
C GLY A 83 -1.70 -10.89 -19.48
N GLN A 84 -1.35 -11.69 -18.46
CA GLN A 84 -2.12 -12.87 -18.04
C GLN A 84 -2.86 -12.65 -16.73
N THR A 85 -4.20 -12.61 -16.80
CA THR A 85 -5.10 -12.49 -15.64
C THR A 85 -5.04 -13.68 -14.68
N ALA A 86 -4.61 -14.86 -15.14
CA ALA A 86 -4.49 -16.06 -14.32
C ALA A 86 -3.34 -15.96 -13.29
N ALA A 87 -2.18 -15.39 -13.67
CA ALA A 87 -1.02 -15.24 -12.79
C ALA A 87 -1.25 -14.15 -11.73
N LEU A 88 -1.98 -13.09 -12.10
CA LEU A 88 -2.37 -12.00 -11.21
C LEU A 88 -3.20 -12.46 -10.01
N LYS A 89 -4.10 -13.41 -10.23
CA LYS A 89 -4.99 -13.95 -9.20
C LYS A 89 -4.22 -14.67 -8.08
N ALA A 90 -3.23 -15.49 -8.45
CA ALA A 90 -2.45 -16.27 -7.50
C ALA A 90 -1.38 -15.43 -6.77
N ALA A 91 -0.76 -14.47 -7.46
CA ALA A 91 0.36 -13.69 -6.91
C ALA A 91 -0.06 -12.43 -6.13
N ASN A 92 -1.20 -11.81 -6.48
CA ASN A 92 -1.62 -10.53 -5.89
C ASN A 92 -2.78 -10.64 -4.88
N GLY A 93 -3.31 -11.85 -4.63
CA GLY A 93 -4.34 -12.07 -3.59
C GLY A 93 -5.68 -11.36 -3.85
N ILE A 94 -5.98 -11.03 -5.11
CA ILE A 94 -7.21 -10.33 -5.52
C ILE A 94 -8.36 -11.33 -5.65
N ARG A 95 -9.53 -11.01 -5.07
CA ARG A 95 -10.75 -11.82 -5.20
C ARG A 95 -11.27 -11.82 -6.64
N ASP A 96 -11.79 -12.96 -7.11
CA ASP A 96 -12.23 -13.15 -8.51
C ASP A 96 -13.24 -12.10 -9.00
N GLY A 97 -14.16 -11.65 -8.13
CA GLY A 97 -15.15 -10.63 -8.47
C GLY A 97 -14.58 -9.21 -8.60
N GLU A 98 -13.45 -8.91 -7.95
CA GLU A 98 -12.90 -7.56 -7.81
C GLU A 98 -11.93 -7.19 -8.94
N MET A 99 -11.32 -8.18 -9.60
CA MET A 99 -10.28 -7.96 -10.60
C MET A 99 -10.78 -7.17 -11.81
N TRP A 100 -11.99 -7.45 -12.27
CA TRP A 100 -12.58 -6.71 -13.40
C TRP A 100 -12.78 -5.23 -13.04
N TYR A 101 -13.26 -4.93 -11.83
CA TYR A 101 -13.47 -3.55 -11.38
C TYR A 101 -12.16 -2.79 -11.28
N LEU A 102 -11.10 -3.41 -10.73
CA LEU A 102 -9.78 -2.79 -10.62
C LEU A 102 -9.17 -2.47 -12.01
N LEU A 103 -9.25 -3.40 -12.96
CA LEU A 103 -8.77 -3.17 -14.33
C LEU A 103 -9.62 -2.14 -15.08
N GLN A 104 -10.93 -2.12 -14.83
CA GLN A 104 -11.84 -1.15 -15.43
C GLN A 104 -11.61 0.26 -14.89
N ASP A 105 -11.38 0.41 -13.59
CA ASP A 105 -11.08 1.70 -12.96
C ASP A 105 -9.72 2.24 -13.44
N PHE A 106 -8.72 1.37 -13.57
CA PHE A 106 -7.45 1.75 -14.17
C PHE A 106 -7.60 2.19 -15.64
N THR A 107 -8.41 1.47 -16.42
CA THR A 107 -8.71 1.84 -17.81
C THR A 107 -9.36 3.22 -17.90
N LEU A 108 -10.28 3.53 -16.98
CA LEU A 108 -10.91 4.84 -16.89
C LEU A 108 -9.87 5.93 -16.55
N THR A 109 -9.00 5.65 -15.59
CA THR A 109 -7.90 6.54 -15.19
C THR A 109 -6.97 6.86 -16.36
N LEU A 110 -6.55 5.86 -17.14
CA LEU A 110 -5.73 6.07 -18.33
C LEU A 110 -6.44 6.89 -19.41
N LYS A 111 -7.74 6.66 -19.62
CA LYS A 111 -8.53 7.48 -20.57
C LYS A 111 -8.57 8.94 -20.14
N THR A 112 -8.78 9.20 -18.86
CA THR A 112 -8.77 10.56 -18.30
C THR A 112 -7.43 11.23 -18.49
N ILE A 113 -6.32 10.53 -18.17
CA ILE A 113 -4.97 11.05 -18.38
C ILE A 113 -4.73 11.36 -19.87
N ARG A 114 -5.09 10.42 -20.77
CA ARG A 114 -4.96 10.62 -22.22
C ARG A 114 -5.73 11.85 -22.70
N THR A 115 -6.98 12.00 -22.26
CA THR A 115 -7.82 13.14 -22.65
C THR A 115 -7.25 14.45 -22.10
N GLY A 116 -6.83 14.49 -20.84
CA GLY A 116 -6.19 15.66 -20.25
C GLY A 116 -4.91 16.05 -20.99
N LEU A 117 -4.05 15.07 -21.32
CA LEU A 117 -2.85 15.31 -22.13
C LEU A 117 -3.19 15.79 -23.55
N ALA A 118 -4.18 15.19 -24.21
CA ALA A 118 -4.61 15.62 -25.53
C ALA A 118 -5.13 17.07 -25.52
N GLN A 119 -5.91 17.44 -24.51
CA GLN A 119 -6.39 18.81 -24.33
C GLN A 119 -5.24 19.79 -24.06
N LEU A 120 -4.27 19.40 -23.22
CA LEU A 120 -3.09 20.24 -22.94
C LEU A 120 -2.22 20.42 -24.20
N LEU A 121 -2.02 19.37 -24.99
CA LEU A 121 -1.28 19.43 -26.25
C LEU A 121 -2.02 20.25 -27.31
N GLN A 122 -3.33 20.08 -27.43
CA GLN A 122 -4.15 20.91 -28.32
C GLN A 122 -4.11 22.37 -27.91
N LYS A 123 -4.24 22.68 -26.61
CA LYS A 123 -4.13 24.05 -26.07
C LYS A 123 -2.75 24.64 -26.29
N ALA A 124 -1.68 23.84 -26.14
CA ALA A 124 -0.33 24.29 -26.43
C ALA A 124 -0.12 24.56 -27.94
N SER A 125 -0.72 23.75 -28.81
CA SER A 125 -0.68 23.95 -30.26
C SER A 125 -1.54 25.13 -30.73
N SER A 126 -2.72 25.33 -30.15
CA SER A 126 -3.64 26.42 -30.49
C SER A 126 -3.26 27.76 -29.84
N ASN A 127 -2.50 27.76 -28.74
CA ASN A 127 -1.84 28.99 -28.27
C ASN A 127 -0.78 29.51 -29.26
N ASN A 128 -0.39 28.74 -30.28
CA ASN A 128 0.54 29.17 -31.32
C ASN A 128 -0.17 29.75 -32.56
N ASP A 129 -1.48 29.57 -32.69
CA ASP A 129 -2.31 30.09 -33.79
C ASP A 129 -3.54 30.78 -33.20
N GLY A 130 -3.49 32.11 -33.09
CA GLY A 130 -4.50 32.89 -32.39
C GLY A 130 -5.93 32.78 -32.95
N MET A 131 -6.88 32.90 -32.02
CA MET A 131 -8.28 33.36 -32.17
C MET A 131 -9.32 32.45 -32.89
N GLU A 132 -10.43 32.25 -32.17
CA GLU A 132 -11.83 31.92 -32.57
C GLU A 132 -12.41 30.47 -32.47
N ALA A 133 -13.57 30.47 -31.78
CA ALA A 133 -14.80 29.66 -31.92
C ALA A 133 -14.92 28.20 -31.39
N ASP A 134 -15.60 28.10 -30.24
CA ASP A 134 -16.87 27.38 -29.99
C ASP A 134 -17.07 25.91 -30.46
N ASP A 135 -17.14 24.98 -29.49
CA ASP A 135 -18.24 24.00 -29.31
C ASP A 135 -17.93 23.12 -28.07
N GLY A 136 -18.40 23.56 -26.91
CA GLY A 136 -18.29 22.81 -25.64
C GLY A 136 -19.51 21.95 -25.30
N GLY A 137 -20.48 21.81 -26.21
CA GLY A 137 -21.82 21.30 -25.87
C GLY A 137 -21.99 19.77 -25.89
N ASN A 138 -21.06 19.03 -26.49
CA ASN A 138 -21.36 17.65 -26.93
C ASN A 138 -20.94 16.54 -25.94
N LEU A 139 -20.00 16.80 -25.03
CA LEU A 139 -19.40 15.76 -24.16
C LEU A 139 -20.15 15.52 -22.85
N THR A 140 -20.77 16.56 -22.28
CA THR A 140 -21.59 16.42 -21.06
C THR A 140 -22.86 15.61 -21.35
N VAL A 141 -23.50 15.89 -22.49
CA VAL A 141 -24.70 15.17 -22.96
C VAL A 141 -24.40 13.71 -23.28
N ALA A 142 -23.27 13.43 -23.93
CA ALA A 142 -22.84 12.05 -24.16
C ALA A 142 -22.57 11.33 -22.83
N MET A 143 -21.86 11.96 -21.88
CA MET A 143 -21.57 11.35 -20.59
C MET A 143 -22.85 11.04 -19.78
N GLU A 144 -23.84 11.94 -19.80
CA GLU A 144 -25.15 11.71 -19.16
C GLU A 144 -25.92 10.55 -19.81
N GLN A 145 -25.96 10.48 -21.15
CA GLN A 145 -26.59 9.37 -21.86
C GLN A 145 -25.94 8.01 -21.57
N TRP A 146 -24.61 7.96 -21.46
CA TRP A 146 -23.88 6.73 -21.12
C TRP A 146 -24.10 6.29 -19.67
N ILE A 147 -24.35 7.22 -18.75
CA ILE A 147 -24.70 6.91 -17.34
C ILE A 147 -26.12 6.34 -17.26
N GLN A 148 -27.07 6.87 -18.02
CA GLN A 148 -28.46 6.39 -18.05
C GLN A 148 -28.58 4.98 -18.64
N LEU A 149 -27.81 4.65 -19.68
CA LEU A 149 -27.78 3.31 -20.26
C LEU A 149 -27.26 2.21 -19.31
N ARG A 150 -26.56 2.58 -18.23
CA ARG A 150 -26.04 1.63 -17.22
C ARG A 150 -26.98 1.41 -16.04
N GLN A 151 -28.05 2.20 -15.89
CA GLN A 151 -29.01 2.06 -14.78
C GLN A 151 -30.27 1.27 -15.16
N THR A 152 -30.44 0.86 -16.42
CA THR A 152 -31.55 -0.02 -16.82
C THR A 152 -31.27 -1.47 -16.44
N PRO A 153 -32.08 -2.09 -15.56
CA PRO A 153 -31.91 -3.49 -15.22
C PRO A 153 -32.28 -4.36 -16.43
N MET A 154 -31.42 -5.31 -16.77
CA MET A 154 -31.67 -6.32 -17.80
C MET A 154 -32.95 -7.09 -17.44
N ARG A 155 -33.94 -7.05 -18.33
CA ARG A 155 -35.10 -7.96 -18.29
C ARG A 155 -34.69 -9.38 -18.61
#